data_AF-A0A2E6FBV1-F1
#
_entry.id   AF-A0A2E6FBV1-F1
#
_cell.length_a   1.000
_cell.length_b   1.000
_cell.length_c   1.000
_cell.angle_alpha   90.00
_cell.angle_beta   90.00
_cell.angle_gamma   90.00
#
_symmetry.space_group_name_H-M   'P 1'
#
loop_
_entity.id
_entity.type
_entity.pdbx_description
1 polymer ?
#
loop_
_entity_poly.entity_id
_entity_poly.type
_entity_poly.pdbx_seq_one_letter_code
_entity_poly.pdbx_strand_id
1 'polypeptide(L)'
;MLRLTFLLRRREDMSRQDMQRYWFEEHGSLVAGHSRTLGMLRYVQVHTTDDDHTRLPGRRGQMEEPYDGVVEVWWESKQAMIEATRSEEGRKVDQMLREDEKNFLDLKRSVAWFNYEYPQVNPTPENVVATERSSLVKLYFPLRHLDSLTFDEAQWYWRTHHGPVIRRQAHGSGIVRYQQVHRDEPDLTDAINRSRGSETEPYLGHAEVWMDRSSMGNPTPENRAASKRAYEDEANFIDFSRSTMFLAKEHVIIDRR
;
A
#
# COMPACT_ATOMS: atom_id res chain seq x y z
N MET A 1 -5.02 14.40 -5.04
CA MET A 1 -5.02 13.41 -6.14
C MET A 1 -5.76 12.18 -5.66
N LEU A 2 -6.53 11.54 -6.55
CA LEU A 2 -7.11 10.23 -6.26
C LEU A 2 -6.01 9.17 -6.38
N ARG A 3 -5.98 8.21 -5.44
CA ARG A 3 -5.08 7.07 -5.50
C ARG A 3 -5.88 5.76 -5.46
N LEU A 4 -5.43 4.76 -6.22
CA LEU A 4 -5.81 3.36 -6.09
C LEU A 4 -4.66 2.60 -5.42
N THR A 5 -5.00 1.77 -4.45
CA THR A 5 -4.13 0.72 -3.91
C THR A 5 -4.71 -0.63 -4.25
N PHE A 6 -3.89 -1.56 -4.76
CA PHE A 6 -4.31 -2.94 -5.03
C PHE A 6 -3.28 -3.92 -4.44
N LEU A 7 -3.64 -4.60 -3.35
CA LEU A 7 -2.83 -5.63 -2.74
C LEU A 7 -2.97 -6.93 -3.51
N LEU A 8 -1.84 -7.51 -3.91
CA LEU A 8 -1.76 -8.61 -4.85
C LEU A 8 -1.43 -9.93 -4.15
N ARG A 9 -2.22 -10.95 -4.45
CA ARG A 9 -1.86 -12.35 -4.23
C ARG A 9 -1.53 -12.96 -5.58
N ARG A 10 -0.40 -13.66 -5.65
CA ARG A 10 -0.05 -14.47 -6.81
C ARG A 10 -1.01 -15.65 -6.96
N ARG A 11 -1.14 -16.18 -8.17
CA ARG A 11 -1.76 -17.48 -8.40
C ARG A 11 -1.06 -18.58 -7.59
N GLU A 12 -1.80 -19.60 -7.17
CA GLU A 12 -1.29 -20.69 -6.34
C GLU A 12 -0.16 -21.50 -7.01
N ASP A 13 -0.15 -21.56 -8.35
CA ASP A 13 0.83 -22.27 -9.16
C ASP A 13 2.09 -21.45 -9.48
N MET A 14 2.22 -20.24 -8.95
CA MET A 14 3.36 -19.36 -9.20
C MET A 14 4.18 -19.10 -7.94
N SER A 15 5.50 -18.97 -8.12
CA SER A 15 6.37 -18.40 -7.08
C SER A 15 6.19 -16.87 -7.01
N ARG A 16 6.50 -16.25 -5.86
CA ARG A 16 6.48 -14.79 -5.73
C ARG A 16 7.41 -14.14 -6.76
N GLN A 17 8.61 -14.70 -6.93
CA GLN A 17 9.62 -14.18 -7.86
C GLN A 17 9.12 -14.21 -9.30
N ASP A 18 8.48 -15.31 -9.73
CA ASP A 18 7.94 -15.41 -11.10
C ASP A 18 6.76 -14.47 -11.32
N MET A 19 5.88 -14.34 -10.32
CA MET A 19 4.76 -13.38 -10.36
C MET A 19 5.28 -11.94 -10.47
N GLN A 20 6.20 -11.54 -9.58
CA GLN A 20 6.79 -10.20 -9.56
C GLN A 20 7.56 -9.89 -10.85
N ARG A 21 8.28 -10.87 -11.42
CA ARG A 21 8.96 -10.72 -12.71
C ARG A 21 7.97 -10.48 -13.86
N TYR A 22 6.93 -11.32 -13.98
CA TYR A 22 5.88 -11.13 -14.98
C TYR A 22 5.19 -9.76 -14.80
N TRP A 23 4.87 -9.42 -13.55
CA TRP A 23 4.22 -8.16 -13.23
C TRP A 23 5.09 -6.95 -13.61
N PHE A 24 6.40 -7.00 -13.40
CA PHE A 24 7.30 -5.90 -13.74
C PHE A 24 7.59 -5.81 -15.24
N GLU A 25 7.96 -6.92 -15.88
CA GLU A 25 8.46 -6.96 -17.25
C GLU A 25 7.32 -6.87 -18.29
N GLU A 26 6.24 -7.62 -18.09
CA GLU A 26 5.14 -7.75 -19.05
C GLU A 26 4.00 -6.78 -18.72
N HIS A 27 3.36 -7.00 -17.56
CA HIS A 27 2.21 -6.18 -17.15
C HIS A 27 2.61 -4.72 -16.93
N GLY A 28 3.80 -4.48 -16.37
CA GLY A 28 4.34 -3.14 -16.14
C GLY A 28 4.53 -2.36 -17.45
N SER A 29 5.08 -3.02 -18.48
CA SER A 29 5.23 -2.47 -19.83
C SER A 29 3.87 -2.19 -20.48
N LEU A 30 2.90 -3.10 -20.32
CA LEU A 30 1.54 -2.95 -20.82
C LEU A 30 0.84 -1.71 -20.22
N VAL A 31 0.89 -1.57 -18.89
CA VAL A 31 0.33 -0.40 -18.19
C VAL A 31 1.04 0.89 -18.63
N ALA A 32 2.37 0.87 -18.73
CA ALA A 32 3.14 2.04 -19.19
C ALA A 32 2.69 2.51 -20.58
N GLY A 33 2.53 1.57 -21.52
CA GLY A 33 2.09 1.83 -22.89
C GLY A 33 0.71 2.49 -23.00
N HIS A 34 -0.21 2.18 -22.08
CA HIS A 34 -1.57 2.71 -22.10
C HIS A 34 -1.88 3.76 -21.01
N SER A 35 -0.87 4.15 -20.24
CA SER A 35 -1.04 5.06 -19.11
C SER A 35 -1.66 6.41 -19.44
N ARG A 36 -1.39 6.97 -20.63
CA ARG A 36 -2.02 8.22 -21.09
C ARG A 36 -3.49 8.02 -21.40
N THR A 37 -3.85 6.90 -22.04
CA THR A 37 -5.25 6.53 -22.31
C THR A 37 -6.05 6.38 -21.02
N LEU A 38 -5.43 5.84 -19.97
CA LEU A 38 -6.04 5.68 -18.66
C LEU A 38 -5.91 6.91 -17.75
N GLY A 39 -5.31 8.00 -18.22
CA GLY A 39 -5.14 9.24 -17.43
C GLY A 39 -4.23 9.09 -16.21
N MET A 40 -3.37 8.07 -16.16
CA MET A 40 -2.50 7.79 -15.01
C MET A 40 -1.35 8.81 -14.93
N LEU A 41 -1.23 9.48 -13.79
CA LEU A 41 -0.12 10.40 -13.48
C LEU A 41 1.09 9.67 -12.90
N ARG A 42 0.86 8.61 -12.14
CA ARG A 42 1.92 7.78 -11.55
C ARG A 42 1.46 6.34 -11.45
N TYR A 43 2.39 5.42 -11.66
CA TYR A 43 2.20 3.98 -11.49
C TYR A 43 3.46 3.42 -10.82
N VAL A 44 3.28 2.83 -9.65
CA VAL A 44 4.35 2.21 -8.86
C VAL A 44 3.96 0.76 -8.58
N GLN A 45 4.91 -0.15 -8.79
CA GLN A 45 4.82 -1.51 -8.25
C GLN A 45 5.65 -1.58 -6.98
N VAL A 46 5.02 -1.98 -5.89
CA VAL A 46 5.67 -2.15 -4.59
C VAL A 46 5.81 -3.65 -4.35
N HIS A 47 7.00 -4.19 -4.57
CA HIS A 47 7.29 -5.61 -4.49
C HIS A 47 7.67 -5.98 -3.07
N THR A 48 6.91 -6.89 -2.45
CA THR A 48 7.26 -7.44 -1.13
C THR A 48 8.60 -8.17 -1.22
N THR A 49 9.48 -7.95 -0.24
CA THR A 49 10.81 -8.53 -0.22
C THR A 49 10.82 -9.99 0.26
N ASP A 50 11.97 -10.64 0.15
CA ASP A 50 12.21 -11.98 0.72
C ASP A 50 12.61 -11.96 2.21
N ASP A 51 12.48 -10.81 2.88
CA ASP A 51 12.80 -10.67 4.31
C ASP A 51 11.92 -11.63 5.15
N ASP A 52 12.41 -12.04 6.33
CA ASP A 52 11.60 -12.76 7.31
C ASP A 52 10.62 -11.81 7.99
N HIS A 53 9.37 -11.84 7.52
CA HIS A 53 8.30 -10.99 8.00
C HIS A 53 7.68 -11.48 9.32
N THR A 54 7.97 -12.70 9.78
CA THR A 54 7.32 -13.29 10.96
C THR A 54 7.62 -12.52 12.25
N ARG A 55 8.76 -11.82 12.29
CA ARG A 55 9.21 -11.03 13.45
C ARG A 55 8.79 -9.57 13.39
N LEU A 56 8.35 -9.09 12.23
CA LEU A 56 8.02 -7.70 11.99
C LEU A 56 6.89 -7.17 12.90
N PRO A 57 5.82 -7.93 13.18
CA PRO A 57 4.76 -7.49 14.10
C PRO A 57 5.25 -7.22 15.53
N GLY A 58 6.25 -7.97 16.00
CA GLY A 58 6.78 -7.88 17.36
C GLY A 58 5.67 -8.02 18.42
N ARG A 59 5.42 -6.94 19.18
CA ARG A 59 4.40 -6.90 20.25
C ARG A 59 2.95 -6.98 19.73
N ARG A 60 2.72 -6.76 18.43
CA ARG A 60 1.40 -6.82 17.79
C ARG A 60 0.86 -8.25 17.66
N GLY A 61 1.71 -9.26 17.85
CA GLY A 61 1.31 -10.66 17.79
C GLY A 61 1.21 -11.18 16.36
N GLN A 62 0.47 -12.27 16.17
CA GLN A 62 0.24 -12.86 14.86
C GLN A 62 -0.69 -11.97 14.03
N MET A 63 -0.35 -11.80 12.75
CA MET A 63 -1.06 -10.98 11.77
C MET A 63 -1.35 -11.83 10.53
N GLU A 64 -2.17 -11.33 9.61
CA GLU A 64 -2.41 -11.98 8.32
C GLU A 64 -1.13 -12.04 7.49
N GLU A 65 -1.02 -13.07 6.66
CA GLU A 65 0.12 -13.29 5.75
C GLU A 65 0.44 -12.05 4.91
N PRO A 66 1.73 -11.69 4.72
CA PRO A 66 2.14 -10.66 3.76
C PRO A 66 1.58 -10.88 2.36
N TYR A 67 1.17 -9.81 1.68
CA TYR A 67 0.86 -9.86 0.25
C TYR A 67 2.14 -9.96 -0.59
N ASP A 68 2.02 -10.38 -1.85
CA ASP A 68 3.16 -10.51 -2.74
C ASP A 68 3.62 -9.16 -3.32
N GLY A 69 2.76 -8.16 -3.29
CA GLY A 69 3.07 -6.79 -3.67
C GLY A 69 1.86 -5.89 -3.69
N VAL A 70 2.07 -4.63 -4.08
CA VAL A 70 1.04 -3.60 -4.11
C VAL A 70 1.14 -2.75 -5.38
N VAL A 71 0.06 -2.64 -6.12
CA VAL A 71 -0.08 -1.61 -7.15
C VAL A 71 -0.48 -0.30 -6.51
N GLU A 72 0.20 0.78 -6.89
CA GLU A 72 -0.20 2.14 -6.55
C GLU A 72 -0.39 2.94 -7.84
N VAL A 73 -1.59 3.50 -8.05
CA VAL A 73 -1.93 4.30 -9.23
C VAL A 73 -2.55 5.62 -8.81
N TRP A 74 -2.22 6.70 -9.51
CA TRP A 74 -2.77 8.01 -9.20
C TRP A 74 -3.29 8.75 -10.41
N TRP A 75 -4.34 9.51 -10.17
CA TRP A 75 -4.97 10.42 -11.11
C TRP A 75 -5.07 11.80 -10.49
N GLU A 76 -5.18 12.81 -11.35
CA GLU A 76 -5.38 14.20 -10.92
C GLU A 76 -6.61 14.32 -10.00
N SER A 77 -7.72 13.72 -10.42
CA SER A 77 -8.99 13.69 -9.69
C SER A 77 -9.79 12.41 -9.99
N LYS A 78 -10.85 12.19 -9.20
CA LYS A 78 -11.87 11.17 -9.48
C LYS A 78 -12.52 11.36 -10.85
N GLN A 79 -12.82 12.60 -11.22
CA GLN A 79 -13.45 12.90 -12.49
C GLN A 79 -12.53 12.55 -13.67
N ALA A 80 -11.24 12.89 -13.60
CA ALA A 80 -10.27 12.57 -14.63
C ALA A 80 -10.13 11.04 -14.83
N MET A 81 -10.10 10.27 -13.73
CA MET A 81 -10.09 8.81 -13.80
C MET A 81 -11.35 8.25 -14.47
N ILE A 82 -12.53 8.76 -14.09
CA ILE A 82 -13.82 8.33 -14.64
C ILE A 82 -13.92 8.64 -16.14
N GLU A 83 -13.52 9.84 -16.57
CA GLU A 83 -13.54 10.24 -17.97
C GLU A 83 -12.62 9.35 -18.82
N ALA A 84 -11.38 9.13 -18.35
CA ALA A 84 -10.42 8.28 -19.04
C ALA A 84 -10.93 6.84 -19.17
N THR A 85 -11.40 6.24 -18.07
CA THR A 85 -11.84 4.82 -18.05
C THR A 85 -13.18 4.57 -18.72
N ARG A 86 -14.05 5.59 -18.87
CA ARG A 86 -15.34 5.47 -19.57
C ARG A 86 -15.27 5.73 -21.07
N SER A 87 -14.15 6.26 -21.58
CA SER A 87 -13.91 6.37 -23.03
C SER A 87 -13.93 4.99 -23.71
N GLU A 88 -14.12 4.96 -25.03
CA GLU A 88 -14.12 3.69 -25.78
C GLU A 88 -12.76 3.00 -25.67
N GLU A 89 -11.68 3.75 -25.86
CA GLU A 89 -10.30 3.30 -25.73
C GLU A 89 -9.99 2.88 -24.30
N GLY A 90 -10.41 3.67 -23.31
CA GLY A 90 -10.21 3.36 -21.89
C GLY A 90 -10.85 2.04 -21.48
N ARG A 91 -12.07 1.74 -21.96
CA ARG A 91 -12.72 0.44 -21.70
C ARG A 91 -11.99 -0.73 -22.36
N LYS A 92 -11.49 -0.54 -23.59
CA LYS A 92 -10.69 -1.57 -24.29
C LYS A 92 -9.40 -1.87 -23.52
N VAL A 93 -8.72 -0.82 -23.02
CA VAL A 93 -7.51 -0.97 -22.22
C VAL A 93 -7.81 -1.59 -20.85
N ASP A 94 -8.85 -1.16 -20.13
CA ASP A 94 -9.23 -1.79 -18.85
C ASP A 94 -9.50 -3.29 -19.02
N GLN A 95 -10.22 -3.67 -20.09
CA GLN A 95 -10.44 -5.08 -20.40
C GLN A 95 -9.12 -5.81 -20.65
N MET A 96 -8.23 -5.24 -21.46
CA MET A 96 -6.92 -5.83 -21.74
C MET A 96 -6.09 -6.05 -20.47
N LEU A 97 -6.03 -5.05 -19.57
CA LEU A 97 -5.33 -5.16 -18.30
C LEU A 97 -5.96 -6.23 -17.40
N ARG A 98 -7.28 -6.30 -17.33
CA ARG A 98 -8.00 -7.31 -16.52
C ARG A 98 -7.83 -8.73 -17.05
N GLU A 99 -7.72 -8.92 -18.35
CA GLU A 99 -7.39 -10.22 -18.92
C GLU A 99 -5.95 -10.61 -18.60
N ASP A 100 -5.01 -9.65 -18.65
CA ASP A 100 -3.61 -9.90 -18.30
C ASP A 100 -3.39 -10.17 -16.79
N GLU A 101 -4.13 -9.47 -15.92
CA GLU A 101 -4.14 -9.69 -14.46
C GLU A 101 -4.37 -11.19 -14.12
N LYS A 102 -5.21 -11.90 -14.88
CA LYS A 102 -5.50 -13.33 -14.66
C LYS A 102 -4.31 -14.25 -14.91
N ASN A 103 -3.30 -13.79 -15.65
CA ASN A 103 -2.12 -14.59 -15.93
C ASN A 103 -1.26 -14.80 -14.69
N PHE A 104 -1.28 -13.87 -13.73
CA PHE A 104 -0.35 -13.87 -12.60
C PHE A 104 -0.99 -13.65 -11.22
N LEU A 105 -2.25 -13.21 -11.15
CA LEU A 105 -2.95 -12.92 -9.89
C LEU A 105 -4.01 -13.95 -9.51
N ASP A 106 -4.09 -14.23 -8.22
CA ASP A 106 -5.32 -14.70 -7.58
C ASP A 106 -6.19 -13.48 -7.27
N LEU A 107 -7.11 -13.17 -8.17
CA LEU A 107 -7.99 -12.00 -8.06
C LEU A 107 -9.00 -12.12 -6.91
N LYS A 108 -9.36 -13.33 -6.48
CA LYS A 108 -10.28 -13.54 -5.37
C LYS A 108 -9.65 -13.15 -4.05
N ARG A 109 -8.37 -13.49 -3.87
CA ARG A 109 -7.60 -13.20 -2.64
C ARG A 109 -6.85 -11.87 -2.68
N SER A 110 -6.81 -11.20 -3.83
CA SER A 110 -6.32 -9.83 -3.99
C SER A 110 -7.41 -8.81 -3.65
N VAL A 111 -7.05 -7.61 -3.20
CA VAL A 111 -8.03 -6.59 -2.79
C VAL A 111 -7.58 -5.18 -3.10
N ALA A 112 -8.51 -4.38 -3.62
CA ALA A 112 -8.24 -3.01 -4.03
C ALA A 112 -9.09 -2.00 -3.25
N TRP A 113 -8.62 -0.76 -3.15
CA TRP A 113 -9.42 0.35 -2.65
C TRP A 113 -8.90 1.69 -3.13
N PHE A 114 -9.82 2.63 -3.27
CA PHE A 114 -9.48 4.02 -3.54
C PHE A 114 -9.20 4.77 -2.23
N ASN A 115 -8.28 5.71 -2.28
CA ASN A 115 -7.78 6.37 -1.08
C ASN A 115 -7.16 7.74 -1.37
N TYR A 116 -6.87 8.45 -0.27
CA TYR A 116 -6.16 9.73 -0.26
C TYR A 116 -4.98 9.68 0.71
N GLU A 117 -3.89 10.35 0.32
CA GLU A 117 -2.66 10.42 1.11
C GLU A 117 -2.67 11.60 2.07
N TYR A 118 -2.26 11.36 3.31
CA TYR A 118 -2.10 12.33 4.38
C TYR A 118 -0.65 12.23 4.89
N PRO A 119 0.29 12.97 4.29
CA PRO A 119 1.68 12.94 4.70
C PRO A 119 1.84 13.45 6.13
N GLN A 120 2.58 12.71 6.94
CA GLN A 120 2.80 13.04 8.35
C GLN A 120 4.28 13.41 8.60
N VAL A 121 5.21 12.68 7.98
CA VAL A 121 6.65 12.96 8.03
C VAL A 121 7.16 13.01 6.59
N ASN A 122 7.61 14.18 6.16
CA ASN A 122 8.17 14.40 4.83
C ASN A 122 9.70 14.55 4.91
N PRO A 123 10.46 13.80 4.11
CA PRO A 123 11.90 13.95 4.02
C PRO A 123 12.28 15.15 3.17
N THR A 124 13.57 15.49 3.18
CA THR A 124 14.20 16.36 2.19
C THR A 124 15.34 15.59 1.52
N PRO A 125 15.32 15.35 0.19
CA PRO A 125 14.25 15.74 -0.74
C PRO A 125 12.95 14.93 -0.53
N GLU A 126 11.81 15.49 -0.93
CA GLU A 126 10.47 14.91 -0.65
C GLU A 126 10.18 13.62 -1.44
N ASN A 127 10.99 13.32 -2.45
CA ASN A 127 10.78 12.24 -3.41
C ASN A 127 11.58 10.96 -3.12
N VAL A 128 11.83 10.63 -1.85
CA VAL A 128 12.52 9.37 -1.51
C VAL A 128 11.71 8.15 -1.98
N VAL A 129 12.42 7.17 -2.52
CA VAL A 129 11.88 5.90 -3.02
C VAL A 129 12.76 4.76 -2.52
N ALA A 130 12.15 3.72 -1.97
CA ALA A 130 12.82 2.50 -1.52
C ALA A 130 13.13 1.58 -2.72
N THR A 131 14.02 2.00 -3.62
CA THR A 131 14.41 1.20 -4.79
C THR A 131 15.28 0.01 -4.38
N GLU A 132 15.38 -1.02 -5.22
CA GLU A 132 16.25 -2.18 -4.99
C GLU A 132 17.73 -1.81 -4.77
N ARG A 133 18.17 -0.69 -5.37
CA ARG A 133 19.55 -0.19 -5.29
C ARG A 133 19.80 0.74 -4.09
N SER A 134 18.79 1.02 -3.27
CA SER A 134 18.90 1.86 -2.09
C SER A 134 18.89 1.05 -0.80
N SER A 135 19.43 1.62 0.29
CA SER A 135 19.34 1.06 1.64
C SER A 135 17.94 1.21 2.25
N LEU A 136 17.07 2.03 1.66
CA LEU A 136 15.72 2.27 2.15
C LEU A 136 14.83 1.05 1.93
N VAL A 137 13.96 0.77 2.90
CA VAL A 137 12.84 -0.15 2.77
C VAL A 137 11.54 0.59 3.07
N LYS A 138 10.46 0.16 2.41
CA LYS A 138 9.10 0.61 2.70
C LYS A 138 8.41 -0.45 3.55
N LEU A 139 8.09 -0.14 4.80
CA LEU A 139 7.13 -0.89 5.59
C LEU A 139 5.73 -0.53 5.08
N TYR A 140 5.01 -1.53 4.61
CA TYR A 140 3.61 -1.43 4.23
C TYR A 140 2.76 -2.06 5.33
N PHE A 141 1.83 -1.30 5.91
CA PHE A 141 0.98 -1.79 7.00
C PHE A 141 -0.50 -1.48 6.69
N PRO A 142 -1.20 -2.34 5.92
CA PRO A 142 -2.65 -2.32 5.79
C PRO A 142 -3.31 -2.71 7.12
N LEU A 143 -4.24 -1.89 7.58
CA LEU A 143 -4.88 -2.08 8.89
C LEU A 143 -6.39 -2.24 8.78
N ARG A 144 -6.93 -3.17 9.58
CA ARG A 144 -8.35 -3.20 9.94
C ARG A 144 -8.50 -2.63 11.33
N HIS A 145 -9.66 -2.03 11.58
CA HIS A 145 -9.95 -1.42 12.88
C HIS A 145 -10.62 -2.41 13.81
N LEU A 146 -10.57 -2.14 15.11
CA LEU A 146 -11.29 -2.91 16.11
C LEU A 146 -12.80 -2.84 15.87
N ASP A 147 -13.50 -3.97 16.03
CA ASP A 147 -14.97 -4.06 15.86
C ASP A 147 -15.75 -3.15 16.83
N SER A 148 -15.10 -2.70 17.92
CA SER A 148 -15.64 -1.73 18.88
C SER A 148 -15.72 -0.30 18.33
N LEU A 149 -15.08 -0.01 17.20
CA LEU A 149 -15.08 1.29 16.55
C LEU A 149 -15.85 1.20 15.25
N THR A 150 -16.55 2.27 14.90
CA THR A 150 -17.02 2.45 13.52
C THR A 150 -15.86 2.80 12.60
N PHE A 151 -16.06 2.64 11.29
CA PHE A 151 -15.10 3.06 10.28
C PHE A 151 -14.68 4.53 10.47
N ASP A 152 -15.66 5.45 10.64
CA ASP A 152 -15.39 6.88 10.77
C ASP A 152 -14.65 7.23 12.07
N GLU A 153 -14.98 6.58 13.19
CA GLU A 153 -14.26 6.76 14.46
C GLU A 153 -12.80 6.31 14.34
N ALA A 154 -12.55 5.15 13.71
CA ALA A 154 -11.20 4.66 13.48
C ALA A 154 -10.41 5.57 12.52
N GLN A 155 -11.04 6.02 11.42
CA GLN A 155 -10.44 6.99 10.50
C GLN A 155 -10.06 8.29 11.23
N TRP A 156 -10.96 8.80 12.07
CA TRP A 156 -10.74 10.04 12.82
C TRP A 156 -9.64 9.88 13.86
N TYR A 157 -9.65 8.79 14.64
CA TYR A 157 -8.61 8.50 15.63
C TYR A 157 -7.24 8.41 14.94
N TRP A 158 -7.16 7.66 13.84
CA TRP A 158 -5.91 7.48 13.11
C TRP A 158 -5.32 8.81 12.61
N ARG A 159 -6.15 9.70 12.04
CA ARG A 159 -5.71 11.02 11.58
C ARG A 159 -5.31 11.97 12.71
N THR A 160 -6.12 12.03 13.76
CA THR A 160 -6.06 13.12 14.74
C THR A 160 -5.29 12.78 16.01
N HIS A 161 -5.10 11.48 16.31
CA HIS A 161 -4.38 11.01 17.50
C HIS A 161 -3.09 10.31 17.11
N HIS A 162 -3.18 9.25 16.30
CA HIS A 162 -2.02 8.44 15.93
C HIS A 162 -1.01 9.21 15.06
N GLY A 163 -1.49 9.99 14.08
CA GLY A 163 -0.64 10.83 13.23
C GLY A 163 0.32 11.72 14.04
N PRO A 164 -0.18 12.55 14.98
CA PRO A 164 0.65 13.29 15.93
C PRO A 164 1.63 12.44 16.75
N VAL A 165 1.25 11.24 17.20
CA VAL A 165 2.14 10.33 17.96
C VAL A 165 3.36 9.99 17.10
N ILE A 166 3.17 9.54 15.87
CA ILE A 166 4.26 9.17 14.97
C ILE A 166 5.14 10.38 14.63
N ARG A 167 4.55 11.54 14.31
CA ARG A 167 5.31 12.77 14.00
C ARG A 167 6.26 13.17 15.12
N ARG A 168 5.80 13.11 16.37
CA ARG A 168 6.59 13.51 17.55
C ARG A 168 7.81 12.61 17.80
N GLN A 169 7.81 11.39 17.27
CA GLN A 169 8.86 10.40 17.54
C GLN A 169 9.59 9.90 16.30
N ALA A 170 9.29 10.45 15.12
CA ALA A 170 9.81 9.97 13.84
C ALA A 170 11.34 9.89 13.82
N HIS A 171 12.02 10.97 14.23
CA HIS A 171 13.48 11.03 14.26
C HIS A 171 14.09 9.95 15.17
N GLY A 172 13.57 9.79 16.39
CA GLY A 172 14.03 8.74 17.32
C GLY A 172 13.67 7.32 16.88
N SER A 173 12.75 7.18 15.93
CA SER A 173 12.33 5.89 15.36
C SER A 173 13.08 5.53 14.08
N GLY A 174 13.92 6.41 13.54
CA GLY A 174 14.57 6.20 12.24
C GLY A 174 13.64 6.33 11.04
N ILE A 175 12.45 6.91 11.23
CA ILE A 175 11.46 7.13 10.17
C ILE A 175 11.93 8.27 9.28
N VAL A 176 12.23 7.96 8.02
CA VAL A 176 12.61 8.92 6.98
C VAL A 176 11.38 9.58 6.37
N ARG A 177 10.33 8.78 6.12
CA ARG A 177 9.05 9.24 5.58
C ARG A 177 7.92 8.44 6.19
N TYR A 178 6.79 9.09 6.47
CA TYR A 178 5.58 8.43 6.93
C TYR A 178 4.34 9.04 6.28
N GLN A 179 3.54 8.18 5.67
CA GLN A 179 2.24 8.53 5.11
C GLN A 179 1.14 7.70 5.75
N GLN A 180 0.05 8.38 6.11
CA GLN A 180 -1.23 7.72 6.32
C GLN A 180 -2.00 7.74 5.01
N VAL A 181 -2.51 6.60 4.59
CA VAL A 181 -3.27 6.50 3.35
C VAL A 181 -4.65 5.96 3.69
N HIS A 182 -5.64 6.84 3.64
CA HIS A 182 -6.98 6.60 4.16
C HIS A 182 -7.89 6.11 3.04
N ARG A 183 -8.53 4.95 3.23
CA ARG A 183 -9.56 4.47 2.31
C ARG A 183 -10.72 5.48 2.27
N ASP A 184 -11.19 5.73 1.07
CA ASP A 184 -12.38 6.53 0.80
C ASP A 184 -13.06 5.96 -0.46
N GLU A 185 -14.03 6.67 -1.02
CA GLU A 185 -14.68 6.34 -2.28
C GLU A 185 -15.27 4.91 -2.28
N PRO A 186 -16.25 4.62 -1.39
CA PRO A 186 -16.78 3.28 -1.19
C PRO A 186 -17.37 2.68 -2.48
N ASP A 187 -18.11 3.46 -3.27
CA ASP A 187 -18.70 2.99 -4.53
C ASP A 187 -17.64 2.57 -5.56
N LEU A 188 -16.53 3.31 -5.65
CA LEU A 188 -15.43 2.97 -6.55
C LEU A 188 -14.69 1.73 -6.06
N THR A 189 -14.49 1.63 -4.74
CA THR A 189 -13.87 0.47 -4.08
C THR A 189 -14.72 -0.79 -4.30
N ASP A 190 -16.03 -0.71 -4.15
CA ASP A 190 -16.94 -1.83 -4.41
C ASP A 190 -16.97 -2.22 -5.88
N ALA A 191 -16.99 -1.25 -6.79
CA ALA A 191 -17.00 -1.49 -8.22
C ALA A 191 -15.73 -2.22 -8.69
N ILE A 192 -14.55 -1.78 -8.23
CA ILE A 192 -13.28 -2.39 -8.65
C ILE A 192 -13.15 -3.82 -8.12
N ASN A 193 -13.45 -4.06 -6.85
CA ASN A 193 -13.40 -5.41 -6.27
C ASN A 193 -14.40 -6.36 -6.93
N ARG A 194 -15.63 -5.89 -7.20
CA ARG A 194 -16.64 -6.68 -7.92
C ARG A 194 -16.18 -7.05 -9.34
N SER A 195 -15.51 -6.12 -10.02
CA SER A 195 -14.99 -6.39 -11.38
C SER A 195 -13.86 -7.43 -11.41
N ARG A 196 -13.12 -7.60 -10.30
CA ARG A 196 -12.07 -8.63 -10.14
C ARG A 196 -12.59 -9.90 -9.47
N GLY A 197 -13.79 -9.88 -8.89
CA GLY A 197 -14.33 -10.99 -8.12
C GLY A 197 -13.60 -11.19 -6.78
N SER A 198 -13.07 -10.11 -6.19
CA SER A 198 -12.41 -10.16 -4.89
C SER A 198 -13.39 -10.61 -3.80
N GLU A 199 -12.94 -11.52 -2.95
CA GLU A 199 -13.65 -12.05 -1.79
C GLU A 199 -13.02 -11.55 -0.48
N THR A 200 -11.94 -10.77 -0.57
CA THR A 200 -11.22 -10.20 0.57
C THR A 200 -11.86 -8.86 0.98
N GLU A 201 -12.19 -8.72 2.25
CA GLU A 201 -12.67 -7.45 2.81
C GLU A 201 -11.59 -6.35 2.69
N PRO A 202 -11.89 -5.18 2.09
CA PRO A 202 -10.91 -4.10 1.99
C PRO A 202 -10.54 -3.52 3.37
N TYR A 203 -9.30 -3.07 3.51
CA TYR A 203 -8.76 -2.50 4.76
C TYR A 203 -9.31 -1.09 5.05
N LEU A 204 -9.10 -0.57 6.27
CA LEU A 204 -9.38 0.84 6.64
C LEU A 204 -8.54 1.82 5.79
N GLY A 205 -7.40 1.34 5.32
CA GLY A 205 -6.33 2.09 4.68
C GLY A 205 -5.01 1.42 5.04
N HIS A 206 -3.91 2.13 4.83
CA HIS A 206 -2.60 1.61 5.16
C HIS A 206 -1.60 2.71 5.56
N ALA A 207 -0.70 2.35 6.45
CA ALA A 207 0.48 3.16 6.76
C ALA A 207 1.64 2.78 5.83
N GLU A 208 2.37 3.78 5.35
CA GLU A 208 3.61 3.59 4.61
C GLU A 208 4.75 4.27 5.36
N VAL A 209 5.79 3.51 5.71
CA VAL A 209 6.95 4.01 6.46
C VAL A 209 8.22 3.71 5.69
N TRP A 210 9.00 4.72 5.36
CA TRP A 210 10.34 4.54 4.79
C TRP A 210 11.37 4.65 5.89
N MET A 211 12.25 3.67 5.94
CA MET A 211 13.34 3.59 6.90
C MET A 211 14.60 3.06 6.21
N ASP A 212 15.77 3.42 6.73
CA ASP A 212 17.00 2.78 6.30
C ASP A 212 17.10 1.37 6.92
N ARG A 213 17.47 0.35 6.14
CA ARG A 213 17.65 -1.03 6.65
C ARG A 213 18.58 -1.09 7.86
N SER A 214 19.62 -0.25 7.91
CA SER A 214 20.57 -0.19 9.03
C SER A 214 19.91 0.20 10.36
N SER A 215 18.77 0.90 10.31
CA SER A 215 18.02 1.34 11.50
C SER A 215 17.14 0.25 12.13
N MET A 216 16.87 -0.86 11.43
CA MET A 216 15.94 -1.90 11.90
C MET A 216 16.59 -2.95 12.83
N GLY A 217 17.92 -3.15 12.75
CA GLY A 217 18.59 -4.28 13.40
C GLY A 217 19.06 -4.04 14.84
N ASN A 218 19.28 -2.79 15.25
CA ASN A 218 19.83 -2.44 16.56
C ASN A 218 19.08 -1.22 17.14
N PRO A 219 17.92 -1.44 17.78
CA PRO A 219 17.11 -0.33 18.26
C PRO A 219 17.80 0.41 19.42
N THR A 220 17.86 1.74 19.34
CA THR A 220 18.31 2.59 20.47
C THR A 220 17.25 2.60 21.59
N PRO A 221 17.56 3.12 22.80
CA PRO A 221 16.55 3.33 23.84
C PRO A 221 15.37 4.19 23.37
N GLU A 222 15.63 5.23 22.57
CA GLU A 222 14.62 6.12 22.00
C GLU A 222 13.72 5.37 21.02
N ASN A 223 14.29 4.55 20.14
CA ASN A 223 13.54 3.71 19.21
C ASN A 223 12.64 2.71 19.95
N ARG A 224 13.13 2.06 21.02
CA ARG A 224 12.33 1.15 21.85
C ARG A 224 11.15 1.88 22.51
N ALA A 225 11.39 3.07 23.07
CA ALA A 225 10.34 3.86 23.69
C ALA A 225 9.31 4.35 22.68
N ALA A 226 9.74 4.75 21.49
CA ALA A 226 8.86 5.16 20.39
C ALA A 226 8.01 3.99 19.86
N SER A 227 8.63 2.84 19.64
CA SER A 227 7.94 1.60 19.22
C SER A 227 6.90 1.17 20.24
N LYS A 228 7.19 1.28 21.54
CA LYS A 228 6.23 1.01 22.61
C LYS A 228 5.03 1.94 22.56
N ARG A 229 5.26 3.27 22.45
CA ARG A 229 4.17 4.25 22.33
C ARG A 229 3.31 4.06 21.09
N ALA A 230 3.94 3.76 19.95
CA ALA A 230 3.22 3.46 18.71
C ALA A 230 2.32 2.23 18.89
N TYR A 231 2.87 1.14 19.43
CA TYR A 231 2.10 -0.07 19.73
C TYR A 231 0.94 0.18 20.70
N GLU A 232 1.18 0.87 21.82
CA GLU A 232 0.15 1.17 22.81
C GLU A 232 -0.96 2.06 22.25
N ASP A 233 -0.64 2.99 21.35
CA ASP A 233 -1.61 3.83 20.67
C ASP A 233 -2.38 3.07 19.58
N GLU A 234 -1.68 2.30 18.75
CA GLU A 234 -2.26 1.46 17.70
C GLU A 234 -3.24 0.43 18.26
N ALA A 235 -2.95 -0.15 19.43
CA ALA A 235 -3.83 -1.10 20.10
C ALA A 235 -5.21 -0.52 20.48
N ASN A 236 -5.37 0.81 20.46
CA ASN A 236 -6.67 1.46 20.73
C ASN A 236 -7.59 1.47 19.50
N PHE A 237 -7.07 1.22 18.29
CA PHE A 237 -7.90 1.30 17.08
C PHE A 237 -7.62 0.24 16.01
N ILE A 238 -6.50 -0.48 16.05
CA ILE A 238 -6.12 -1.50 15.07
C ILE A 238 -6.44 -2.90 15.60
N ASP A 239 -7.15 -3.70 14.80
CA ASP A 239 -7.18 -5.15 14.98
C ASP A 239 -5.95 -5.75 14.30
N PHE A 240 -4.91 -6.05 15.09
CA PHE A 240 -3.66 -6.57 14.55
C PHE A 240 -3.83 -7.94 13.86
N SER A 241 -4.70 -8.80 14.40
CA SER A 241 -4.88 -10.16 13.89
C SER A 241 -5.52 -10.21 12.51
N ARG A 242 -6.36 -9.21 12.20
CA ARG A 242 -6.98 -8.97 10.89
C ARG A 242 -6.23 -7.91 10.07
N SER A 243 -5.02 -7.57 10.45
CA SER A 243 -4.16 -6.65 9.68
C SER A 243 -2.97 -7.41 9.14
N THR A 244 -2.15 -6.78 8.30
CA THR A 244 -0.88 -7.39 7.83
C THR A 244 0.20 -6.33 7.78
N MET A 245 1.46 -6.74 7.82
CA MET A 245 2.57 -5.83 7.56
C MET A 245 3.73 -6.53 6.89
N PHE A 246 4.39 -5.81 6.00
CA PHE A 246 5.51 -6.35 5.24
C PHE A 246 6.48 -5.27 4.77
N LEU A 247 7.69 -5.69 4.42
CA LEU A 247 8.71 -4.85 3.83
C LEU A 247 8.68 -5.00 2.32
N ALA A 248 8.91 -3.90 1.63
CA ALA A 248 8.84 -3.85 0.18
C ALA A 248 9.89 -2.92 -0.43
N LYS A 249 10.10 -3.13 -1.73
CA LYS A 249 10.87 -2.29 -2.65
C LYS A 249 9.96 -1.70 -3.72
N GLU A 250 10.30 -0.50 -4.18
CA GLU A 250 9.47 0.28 -5.10
C GLU A 250 10.10 0.33 -6.50
N HIS A 251 9.27 0.06 -7.50
CA HIS A 251 9.56 0.20 -8.92
C HIS A 251 8.65 1.29 -9.49
N VAL A 252 9.19 2.49 -9.68
CA VAL A 252 8.46 3.62 -10.27
C VAL A 252 8.50 3.49 -11.78
N ILE A 253 7.38 3.10 -12.38
CA ILE A 253 7.29 2.84 -13.83
C ILE A 253 6.85 4.10 -14.57
N ILE A 254 5.99 4.90 -13.94
CA ILE A 254 5.47 6.15 -14.49
C ILE A 254 5.50 7.19 -13.40
N ASP A 255 6.07 8.37 -13.69
CA ASP A 255 6.03 9.52 -12.81
C ASP A 255 5.89 10.81 -13.62
N ARG A 256 4.75 11.48 -13.50
CA ARG A 256 4.41 12.74 -14.20
C ARG A 256 3.91 13.81 -13.23
N ARG A 257 4.19 13.65 -11.94
CA ARG A 257 3.81 14.60 -10.89
C ARG A 257 4.81 15.73 -10.74
#